data_AF-A0A7K2QAN5-F1
#
_entry.id   AF-A0A7K2QAN5-F1
#
_cell.length_a   1.000
_cell.length_b   1.000
_cell.length_c   1.000
_cell.angle_alpha   90.00
_cell.angle_beta   90.00
_cell.angle_gamma   90.00
#
_symmetry.space_group_name_H-M   'P 1'
#
loop_
_entity.id
_entity.type
_entity.pdbx_description
1 polymer ?
#
loop_
_entity_poly.entity_id
_entity_poly.type
_entity_poly.pdbx_seq_one_letter_code
_entity_poly.pdbx_strand_id
1 'polypeptide(L)'
;GPATATDQADGRHLAAYALGRGGHGALGTATPARSPGDHTIASVAAVLLTLLTAERPAGIEAAALTRVLLGDPPAEALGPGPWYAVRASGAGDPQALAAALGTVLLDPAGPAVRLLTDREP
;
A
#
# COMPACT_ATOMS: atom_id res chain seq x y z
N GLY A 1 -12.74 6.62 -6.60
CA GLY A 1 -11.30 6.69 -6.95
C GLY A 1 -10.69 7.89 -6.25
N PRO A 2 -9.37 7.95 -6.06
CA PRO A 2 -8.71 9.15 -5.55
C PRO A 2 -9.08 10.33 -6.45
N ALA A 3 -9.51 11.44 -5.86
CA ALA A 3 -9.84 12.66 -6.58
C ALA A 3 -8.59 13.54 -6.64
N THR A 4 -8.21 13.95 -7.85
CA THR A 4 -7.08 14.86 -8.09
C THR A 4 -7.54 16.08 -8.88
N ALA A 5 -7.12 17.27 -8.46
CA ALA A 5 -7.33 18.53 -9.17
C ALA A 5 -5.99 19.19 -9.48
N THR A 6 -5.90 19.92 -10.58
CA THR A 6 -4.66 20.55 -11.03
C THR A 6 -4.97 21.94 -11.57
N ASP A 7 -4.12 22.92 -11.28
CA ASP A 7 -4.31 24.30 -11.73
C ASP A 7 -2.96 25.02 -11.94
N GLN A 8 -2.99 26.28 -12.39
CA GLN A 8 -1.84 27.16 -12.50
C GLN A 8 -2.12 28.50 -11.81
N ALA A 9 -1.20 28.97 -10.97
CA ALA A 9 -1.28 30.32 -10.38
C ALA A 9 0.12 30.90 -10.17
N ASP A 10 0.31 32.19 -10.48
CA ASP A 10 1.58 32.91 -10.32
C ASP A 10 2.81 32.17 -10.87
N GLY A 11 2.67 31.56 -12.06
CA GLY A 11 3.74 30.80 -12.70
C GLY A 11 4.09 29.49 -12.01
N ARG A 12 3.21 28.98 -11.13
CA ARG A 12 3.37 27.68 -10.45
C ARG A 12 2.29 26.70 -10.91
N HIS A 13 2.70 25.45 -11.05
CA HIS A 13 1.81 24.31 -11.22
C HIS A 13 1.29 23.85 -9.87
N LEU A 14 -0.03 23.87 -9.73
CA LEU A 14 -0.75 23.42 -8.55
C LEU A 14 -1.31 22.02 -8.79
N ALA A 15 -1.24 21.17 -7.77
CA ALA A 15 -2.00 19.92 -7.72
C ALA A 15 -2.54 19.67 -6.32
N ALA A 16 -3.72 19.09 -6.23
CA ALA A 16 -4.35 18.69 -4.99
C ALA A 16 -4.77 17.22 -5.06
N TYR A 17 -4.46 16.46 -4.03
CA TYR A 17 -4.75 15.02 -3.90
C TYR A 17 -5.61 14.80 -2.65
N ALA A 18 -6.82 14.26 -2.82
CA ALA A 18 -7.68 13.94 -1.68
C ALA A 18 -7.07 12.85 -0.80
N LEU A 19 -7.07 13.05 0.51
CA LEU A 19 -6.58 12.10 1.51
C LEU A 19 -7.75 11.41 2.23
N GLY A 20 -7.75 10.08 2.27
CA GLY A 20 -8.71 9.28 3.05
C GLY A 20 -10.13 9.19 2.48
N ARG A 21 -10.94 8.28 3.04
CA ARG A 21 -12.29 7.92 2.54
C ARG A 21 -13.41 8.90 2.97
N GLY A 22 -13.07 9.99 3.67
CA GLY A 22 -14.05 10.94 4.23
C GLY A 22 -13.82 12.43 3.90
N GLY A 23 -12.83 12.77 3.08
CA GLY A 23 -12.61 14.17 2.65
C GLY A 23 -12.02 15.10 3.71
N HIS A 24 -11.46 14.57 4.79
CA HIS A 24 -10.97 15.36 5.93
C HIS A 24 -9.58 16.00 5.72
N GLY A 25 -8.94 15.79 4.56
CA GLY A 25 -7.64 16.38 4.24
C GLY A 25 -7.24 16.24 2.78
N ALA A 26 -6.31 17.07 2.32
CA ALA A 26 -5.74 17.03 0.99
C ALA A 26 -4.24 17.33 1.03
N LEU A 27 -3.46 16.69 0.15
CA LEU A 27 -2.08 17.07 -0.12
C LEU A 27 -2.07 18.07 -1.29
N GLY A 28 -1.60 19.28 -1.03
CA GLY A 28 -1.38 20.31 -2.05
C GLY A 28 0.10 20.41 -2.43
N THR A 29 0.41 20.50 -3.72
CA THR A 29 1.76 20.78 -4.22
C THR A 29 1.74 22.05 -5.09
N ALA A 30 2.77 22.89 -4.95
CA ALA A 30 2.98 24.05 -5.81
C ALA A 30 4.42 24.05 -6.31
N THR A 31 4.64 23.79 -7.60
CA THR A 31 5.97 23.68 -8.20
C THR A 31 6.16 24.66 -9.35
N PRO A 32 7.36 25.23 -9.54
CA PRO A 32 7.62 26.14 -10.66
C PRO A 32 7.60 25.45 -12.04
N ALA A 33 7.76 24.12 -12.06
CA ALA A 33 7.66 23.31 -13.27
C ALA A 33 7.06 21.93 -12.92
N ARG A 34 6.44 21.28 -13.90
CA ARG A 34 5.96 19.90 -13.79
C ARG A 34 6.94 18.96 -14.50
N SER A 35 7.70 18.18 -13.75
CA SER A 35 8.38 17.00 -14.30
C SER A 35 7.48 15.76 -14.13
N PRO A 36 7.62 14.73 -14.99
CA PRO A 36 6.97 13.44 -14.78
C PRO A 36 7.30 12.81 -13.41
N GLY A 37 8.51 13.08 -12.88
CA GLY A 37 8.94 12.60 -11.56
C GLY A 37 8.17 13.25 -10.41
N ASP A 38 7.88 14.55 -10.48
CA ASP A 38 7.22 15.30 -9.41
C ASP A 38 5.81 14.76 -9.15
N HIS A 39 5.07 14.46 -10.21
CA HIS A 39 3.73 13.88 -10.09
C HIS A 39 3.76 12.48 -9.44
N THR A 40 4.81 11.70 -9.71
CA THR A 40 5.00 10.37 -9.13
C THR A 40 5.28 10.47 -7.64
N ILE A 41 6.23 11.33 -7.24
CA ILE A 41 6.58 11.55 -5.83
C ILE A 41 5.38 12.07 -5.04
N ALA A 42 4.65 13.04 -5.58
CA ALA A 42 3.45 13.59 -4.95
C ALA A 42 2.33 12.54 -4.80
N SER A 43 2.15 11.67 -5.80
CA SER A 43 1.17 10.59 -5.73
C SER A 43 1.54 9.54 -4.68
N VAL A 44 2.83 9.15 -4.60
CA VAL A 44 3.34 8.26 -3.55
C VAL A 44 3.14 8.88 -2.18
N ALA A 45 3.48 10.16 -2.00
CA ALA A 45 3.27 10.87 -0.74
C ALA A 45 1.78 10.92 -0.34
N ALA A 46 0.88 11.18 -1.27
CA ALA A 46 -0.57 11.18 -1.03
C ALA A 46 -1.10 9.80 -0.61
N VAL A 47 -0.60 8.72 -1.23
CA VAL A 47 -0.95 7.34 -0.85
C VAL A 47 -0.45 7.03 0.56
N LEU A 48 0.82 7.32 0.86
CA LEU A 48 1.40 7.09 2.18
C LEU A 48 0.67 7.90 3.26
N LEU A 49 0.38 9.17 3.01
CA LEU A 49 -0.40 10.01 3.92
C LEU A 49 -1.81 9.46 4.11
N THR A 50 -2.47 9.04 3.04
CA THR A 50 -3.80 8.40 3.14
C THR A 50 -3.76 7.13 3.98
N LEU A 51 -2.74 6.31 3.83
CA LEU A 51 -2.53 5.13 4.70
C LEU A 51 -2.20 5.57 6.12
N LEU A 52 -1.46 6.67 6.31
CA LEU A 52 -1.10 7.16 7.63
C LEU A 52 -2.31 7.70 8.40
N THR A 53 -3.21 8.40 7.71
CA THR A 53 -4.35 9.13 8.26
C THR A 53 -5.68 8.40 8.11
N ALA A 54 -5.74 7.32 7.32
CA ALA A 54 -6.78 6.33 7.49
C ALA A 54 -6.78 5.93 8.96
N GLU A 55 -7.96 5.75 9.55
CA GLU A 55 -8.11 5.09 10.84
C GLU A 55 -7.42 3.71 10.71
N ARG A 56 -6.13 3.69 11.01
CA ARG A 56 -5.27 2.53 10.84
C ARG A 56 -5.61 1.51 11.92
N PRO A 57 -5.25 0.24 11.73
CA PRO A 57 -5.30 -0.73 12.82
C PRO A 57 -4.47 -0.16 13.98
N ALA A 58 -5.15 0.21 15.06
CA ALA A 58 -4.50 0.62 16.29
C ALA A 58 -3.86 -0.63 16.90
N GLY A 59 -2.54 -0.78 16.84
CA GLY A 59 -1.88 -1.92 17.48
C GLY A 59 -0.55 -2.38 16.88
N ILE A 60 -0.26 -3.65 17.16
CA ILE A 60 1.01 -4.36 16.91
C ILE A 60 1.34 -4.41 15.41
N GLU A 61 0.31 -4.42 14.57
CA GLU A 61 0.40 -4.48 13.10
C GLU A 61 1.02 -3.21 12.52
N ALA A 62 0.71 -2.03 13.09
CA ALA A 62 1.30 -0.77 12.65
C ALA A 62 2.80 -0.71 12.99
N ALA A 63 3.19 -1.22 14.16
CA ALA A 63 4.60 -1.29 14.57
C ALA A 63 5.40 -2.32 13.75
N ALA A 64 4.79 -3.46 13.40
CA ALA A 64 5.38 -4.47 12.53
C ALA A 64 5.64 -3.89 11.12
N LEU A 65 4.69 -3.16 10.54
CA LEU A 65 4.84 -2.48 9.26
C LEU A 65 5.94 -1.41 9.29
N THR A 66 6.00 -0.58 10.34
CA THR A 66 7.06 0.43 10.50
C THR A 66 8.45 -0.20 10.54
N ARG A 67 8.63 -1.32 11.25
CA ARG A 67 9.91 -2.05 11.30
C ARG A 67 10.34 -2.55 9.92
N VAL A 68 9.44 -3.17 9.17
CA VAL A 68 9.72 -3.62 7.79
C VAL A 68 10.11 -2.45 6.87
N LEU A 69 9.43 -1.32 6.99
CA LEU A 69 9.75 -0.12 6.20
C LEU A 69 11.09 0.52 6.56
N LEU A 70 11.54 0.37 7.81
CA LEU A 70 12.84 0.85 8.30
C LEU A 70 13.98 -0.16 8.05
N GLY A 71 13.69 -1.32 7.46
CA GLY A 71 14.68 -2.30 7.02
C GLY A 71 14.87 -3.50 7.96
N ASP A 72 14.02 -3.67 8.98
CA ASP A 72 14.09 -4.84 9.85
C ASP A 72 13.65 -6.12 9.11
N PRO A 73 14.16 -7.31 9.51
CA PRO A 73 13.81 -8.57 8.88
C PRO A 73 12.29 -8.84 8.97
N PRO A 74 11.61 -9.15 7.85
CA PRO A 74 10.16 -9.39 7.83
C PRO A 74 9.72 -10.54 8.75
N ALA A 75 10.61 -11.50 9.01
CA ALA A 75 10.34 -12.63 9.90
C ALA A 75 10.02 -12.20 11.34
N GLU A 76 10.66 -11.14 11.85
CA GLU A 76 10.37 -10.62 13.20
C GLU A 76 9.04 -9.85 13.25
N ALA A 77 8.61 -9.30 12.11
CA ALA A 77 7.30 -8.66 11.98
C ALA A 77 6.14 -9.65 11.90
N LEU A 78 6.40 -10.90 11.50
CA LEU A 78 5.41 -11.95 11.34
C LEU A 78 5.21 -12.80 12.60
N GLY A 79 6.17 -12.84 13.52
CA GLY A 79 6.14 -13.70 14.72
C GLY A 79 6.78 -15.08 14.49
N PRO A 80 6.78 -15.98 15.49
CA PRO A 80 7.47 -17.27 15.40
C PRO A 80 6.89 -18.14 14.27
N GLY A 81 7.77 -18.70 13.43
CA GLY A 81 7.43 -19.52 12.25
C GLY A 81 7.23 -21.02 12.54
N PRO A 82 7.10 -21.86 11.49
CA PRO A 82 7.51 -21.60 10.10
C PRO A 82 6.51 -20.80 9.27
N TRP A 83 7.03 -19.91 8.41
CA TRP A 83 6.25 -19.16 7.42
C TRP A 83 6.62 -19.61 6.02
N TYR A 84 5.63 -19.84 5.17
CA TYR A 84 5.77 -20.25 3.78
C TYR A 84 5.24 -19.16 2.84
N ALA A 85 6.11 -18.72 1.92
CA ALA A 85 5.71 -17.86 0.82
C ALA A 85 5.29 -18.73 -0.38
N VAL A 86 4.01 -18.70 -0.72
CA VAL A 86 3.44 -19.48 -1.83
C VAL A 86 3.25 -18.54 -3.02
N ARG A 87 3.75 -18.94 -4.19
CA ARG A 87 3.48 -18.26 -5.45
C ARG A 87 2.78 -19.25 -6.38
N ALA A 88 1.56 -18.92 -6.79
CA ALA A 88 0.78 -19.73 -7.71
C ALA A 88 0.37 -18.92 -8.94
N SER A 89 0.18 -19.61 -10.06
CA SER A 89 -0.32 -19.04 -11.31
C SER A 89 -1.26 -20.05 -11.97
N GLY A 90 -2.38 -19.59 -12.51
CA GLY A 90 -3.38 -20.45 -13.14
C GLY A 90 -4.74 -19.77 -13.24
N ALA A 91 -5.73 -20.51 -13.75
CA ALA A 91 -7.11 -20.01 -13.91
C ALA A 91 -8.01 -20.23 -12.69
N GLY A 92 -7.47 -20.82 -11.61
CA GLY A 92 -8.23 -21.10 -10.38
C GLY A 92 -8.49 -19.83 -9.56
N ASP A 93 -9.49 -19.91 -8.67
CA ASP A 93 -9.83 -18.81 -7.76
C ASP A 93 -8.75 -18.62 -6.67
N PRO A 94 -8.08 -17.46 -6.61
CA PRO A 94 -7.08 -17.18 -5.59
C PRO A 94 -7.66 -17.21 -4.16
N GLN A 95 -8.95 -16.88 -3.99
CA GLN A 95 -9.60 -16.89 -2.68
C GLN A 95 -9.82 -18.31 -2.19
N ALA A 96 -10.22 -19.23 -3.07
CA ALA A 96 -10.29 -20.65 -2.76
C ALA A 96 -8.91 -21.22 -2.36
N LEU A 97 -7.83 -20.80 -3.05
CA LEU A 97 -6.46 -21.19 -2.69
C LEU A 97 -6.04 -20.65 -1.32
N ALA A 98 -6.35 -19.39 -1.03
CA ALA A 98 -6.09 -18.77 0.27
C ALA A 98 -6.83 -19.50 1.40
N ALA A 99 -8.10 -19.84 1.18
CA ALA A 99 -8.88 -20.63 2.13
C ALA A 99 -8.29 -22.03 2.35
N ALA A 100 -7.83 -22.71 1.30
CA ALA A 100 -7.18 -24.01 1.39
C ALA A 100 -5.87 -23.96 2.20
N LEU A 101 -5.07 -22.91 1.98
CA LEU A 101 -3.83 -22.65 2.71
C LEU A 101 -4.06 -22.00 4.09
N GLY A 102 -5.31 -21.77 4.49
CA GLY A 102 -5.67 -21.22 5.79
C GLY A 102 -5.19 -19.78 6.03
N THR A 103 -4.99 -18.99 4.96
CA THR A 103 -4.44 -17.64 5.06
C THR A 103 -5.37 -16.59 4.49
N VAL A 104 -5.29 -15.38 5.06
CA VAL A 104 -5.91 -14.16 4.54
C VAL A 104 -4.88 -13.23 3.88
N LEU A 105 -3.60 -13.55 3.99
CA LEU A 105 -2.48 -12.77 3.45
C LEU A 105 -2.26 -13.15 1.99
N LEU A 106 -3.14 -12.63 1.14
CA LEU A 106 -3.16 -12.85 -0.31
C LEU A 106 -2.87 -11.53 -1.05
N ASP A 107 -1.90 -11.58 -1.94
CA ASP A 107 -1.52 -10.49 -2.86
C ASP A 107 -1.74 -10.94 -4.32
N PRO A 108 -2.78 -10.40 -5.00
CA PRO A 108 -2.98 -10.63 -6.42
C PRO A 108 -1.95 -9.81 -7.23
N ALA A 109 -0.88 -10.48 -7.66
CA ALA A 109 0.24 -9.89 -8.41
C ALA A 109 0.13 -10.19 -9.93
N GLY A 110 -0.87 -9.59 -10.59
CA GLY A 110 -1.08 -9.75 -12.04
C GLY A 110 -1.51 -11.19 -12.39
N PRO A 111 -0.80 -11.91 -13.27
CA PRO A 111 -1.17 -13.29 -13.66
C PRO A 111 -0.81 -14.34 -12.58
N ALA A 112 -0.22 -13.92 -11.47
CA ALA A 112 0.16 -14.78 -10.36
C ALA A 112 -0.41 -14.22 -9.05
N VAL A 113 -0.67 -15.12 -8.11
CA VAL A 113 -1.04 -14.82 -6.73
C VAL A 113 0.13 -15.17 -5.82
N ARG A 114 0.39 -14.32 -4.83
CA ARG A 114 1.34 -14.57 -3.76
C ARG A 114 0.56 -14.71 -2.45
N LEU A 115 0.86 -15.73 -1.66
CA LEU A 115 0.28 -15.91 -0.34
C LEU A 115 1.39 -16.09 0.68
N LEU A 116 1.09 -15.72 1.92
CA LEU A 116 1.91 -16.06 3.08
C LEU A 116 1.08 -16.91 4.03
N THR A 117 1.57 -18.08 4.41
CA THR A 117 0.86 -18.99 5.33
C THR A 117 1.81 -19.58 6.36
N ASP A 118 1.29 -19.97 7.51
CA ASP A 118 1.98 -20.76 8.53
C ASP A 118 1.82 -22.27 8.30
N ARG A 119 1.00 -22.66 7.32
CA ARG A 119 0.80 -24.06 6.92
C ARG A 119 1.78 -24.45 5.83
N GLU A 120 2.29 -25.67 5.95
CA GLU A 120 3.06 -26.28 4.87
C GLU A 120 2.17 -26.42 3.62
N PRO A 121 2.58 -25.81 2.48
CA PRO A 121 1.75 -25.72 1.28
C PRO A 121 1.70 -26.99 0.43
#